data_AF-A0A4Q5U482-F1
#
_entry.id   AF-A0A4Q5U482-F1
#
_cell.length_a   1.000
_cell.length_b   1.000
_cell.length_c   1.000
_cell.angle_alpha   90.00
_cell.angle_beta   90.00
_cell.angle_gamma   90.00
#
_symmetry.space_group_name_H-M   'P 1'
#
loop_
_entity.id
_entity.type
_entity.pdbx_description
1 polymer ?
#
loop_
_entity_poly.entity_id
_entity_poly.type
_entity_poly.pdbx_seq_one_letter_code
_entity_poly.pdbx_strand_id
1 'polypeptide(L)' 'AKVFGRTPMGIMGQPADIGEAAWFLASDSSSFVTGIVLPVDGGNSIGF' A
#
# COMPACT_ATOMS: atom_id res chain seq x y z
N ALA A 1 16.40 8.26 9.13
CA ALA A 1 16.74 7.31 8.04
C ALA A 1 16.07 7.77 6.75
N LYS A 2 16.72 7.64 5.58
CA LYS A 2 16.23 8.14 4.27
C LYS A 2 14.79 7.74 3.91
N VAL A 3 14.28 6.65 4.50
CA VAL A 3 12.91 6.13 4.34
C VAL A 3 11.84 7.20 4.63
N PHE A 4 11.86 7.83 5.81
CA PHE A 4 10.78 8.76 6.20
C PHE A 4 10.72 10.04 5.37
N GLY A 5 11.85 10.48 4.81
CA GLY A 5 11.88 11.67 3.95
C GLY A 5 11.28 11.46 2.56
N ARG A 6 11.08 10.20 2.15
CA ARG A 6 10.53 9.82 0.84
C ARG A 6 9.14 9.22 0.91
N THR A 7 8.66 8.88 2.11
CA THR A 7 7.31 8.37 2.37
C THR A 7 6.41 9.55 2.77
N PRO A 8 5.47 10.01 1.91
CA PRO A 8 4.56 11.12 2.22
C PRO A 8 3.78 10.95 3.53
N MET A 9 3.38 9.71 3.87
CA MET A 9 2.68 9.46 5.14
C MET A 9 3.58 9.62 6.37
N GLY A 10 4.91 9.71 6.23
CA GLY A 10 5.84 9.95 7.33
C GLY A 10 5.94 8.83 8.37
N ILE A 11 5.27 7.70 8.15
CA ILE A 11 5.22 6.55 9.07
C ILE A 11 5.80 5.30 8.41
N MET A 12 6.26 4.37 9.24
CA MET A 12 6.69 3.04 8.79
C MET A 12 5.48 2.11 8.78
N GLY A 13 5.20 1.52 7.61
CA GLY A 13 4.17 0.50 7.47
C GLY A 13 4.47 -0.73 8.34
N GLN A 14 3.40 -1.40 8.76
CA GLN A 14 3.42 -2.66 9.48
C GLN A 14 3.06 -3.81 8.54
N PRO A 15 3.44 -5.06 8.85
CA PRO A 15 3.01 -6.22 8.08
C PRO A 15 1.48 -6.31 7.90
N ALA A 16 0.72 -5.81 8.89
CA ALA A 16 -0.74 -5.76 8.82
C ALA A 16 -1.26 -4.89 7.66
N ASP A 17 -0.56 -3.82 7.27
CA ASP A 17 -1.01 -2.96 6.16
C ASP A 17 -1.04 -3.72 4.83
N ILE A 18 -0.07 -4.61 4.62
CA ILE A 18 -0.06 -5.53 3.47
C ILE A 18 -1.18 -6.57 3.61
N GLY A 19 -1.38 -7.09 4.82
CA GLY A 19 -2.43 -8.07 5.11
C GLY A 19 -3.83 -7.56 4.79
N GLU A 20 -4.15 -6.34 5.22
CA GLU A 20 -5.44 -5.70 4.94
C GLU A 20 -5.64 -5.42 3.45
N ALA A 21 -4.59 -4.97 2.73
CA ALA A 21 -4.68 -4.76 1.29
C ALA A 21 -4.89 -6.09 0.52
N ALA A 22 -4.21 -7.16 0.94
CA ALA A 22 -4.40 -8.49 0.38
C ALA A 22 -5.80 -9.04 0.70
N TRP A 23 -6.29 -8.84 1.93
CA TRP A 23 -7.64 -9.20 2.34
C TRP A 23 -8.69 -8.46 1.50
N PHE A 24 -8.54 -7.15 1.31
CA PHE A 24 -9.42 -6.36 0.44
C PHE A 24 -9.49 -6.95 -0.97
N LEU A 25 -8.33 -7.20 -1.60
CA LEU A 25 -8.24 -7.77 -2.95
C LEU A 25 -8.78 -9.20 -3.07
N ALA A 26 -8.80 -9.95 -1.96
CA ALA A 26 -9.35 -11.30 -1.89
C ALA A 26 -10.85 -11.32 -1.52
N SER A 27 -11.41 -10.18 -1.11
CA SER A 27 -12.79 -10.08 -0.65
C SER A 27 -13.77 -9.73 -1.78
N ASP A 28 -15.06 -9.94 -1.55
CA ASP A 28 -16.12 -9.51 -2.48
C ASP A 28 -16.14 -7.99 -2.68
N SER A 29 -15.53 -7.22 -1.76
CA SER A 29 -15.45 -5.76 -1.84
C SER A 29 -14.60 -5.27 -3.01
N SER A 30 -13.74 -6.11 -3.57
CA SER A 30 -12.91 -5.80 -4.75
C SER A 30 -13.41 -6.46 -6.03
N SER A 31 -14.68 -6.90 -6.09
CA SER A 31 -15.25 -7.66 -7.22
C SER A 31 -15.11 -7.04 -8.61
N PHE A 32 -14.88 -5.73 -8.72
CA PHE A 32 -14.65 -5.04 -9.99
C PHE A 32 -13.23 -4.45 -10.14
N VAL A 33 -12.31 -4.83 -9.24
CA VAL A 33 -10.91 -4.39 -9.27
C VAL A 33 -10.05 -5.53 -9.79
N THR A 34 -9.45 -5.36 -10.97
CA THR A 34 -8.58 -6.36 -11.59
C THR A 34 -7.49 -5.71 -12.46
N GLY A 35 -6.41 -6.44 -12.72
CA GLY A 35 -5.32 -6.01 -13.61
C GLY A 35 -4.44 -4.86 -13.10
N ILE A 36 -4.52 -4.53 -11.80
CA ILE A 36 -3.75 -3.45 -11.20
C ILE A 36 -2.56 -3.96 -10.37
N VAL A 37 -1.58 -3.08 -10.19
CA VAL A 37 -0.62 -3.16 -9.09
C VAL A 37 -1.06 -2.14 -8.04
N LEU A 38 -1.32 -2.59 -6.81
CA LEU A 38 -1.69 -1.73 -5.69
C LEU A 38 -0.47 -1.45 -4.81
N PRO A 39 0.13 -0.25 -4.84
CA PRO A 39 1.21 0.10 -3.92
C PRO A 39 0.69 0.26 -2.50
N VAL A 40 1.37 -0.40 -1.55
CA VAL A 40 1.06 -0.32 -0.11
C VAL A 40 2.34 0.07 0.62
N ASP A 41 2.76 1.32 0.46
CA ASP A 41 4.11 1.76 0.81
C ASP A 41 4.18 3.16 1.42
N GLY A 42 3.04 3.66 1.92
CA GLY A 42 2.98 5.00 2.48
C GLY A 42 3.13 6.13 1.45
N GLY A 43 3.02 5.83 0.15
CA GLY A 43 3.24 6.76 -0.96
C GLY A 43 4.71 6.89 -1.37
N ASN A 44 5.59 5.99 -0.93
CA ASN A 44 7.01 6.08 -1.24
C ASN A 44 7.31 5.94 -2.75
N SER A 45 6.46 5.21 -3.49
CA SER A 45 6.67 4.93 -4.92
C SER A 45 6.24 6.06 -5.86
N ILE A 46 5.53 7.09 -5.40
CA ILE A 46 5.02 8.16 -6.28
C ILE A 46 5.96 9.36 -6.44
N GLY A 47 7.04 9.43 -5.65
CA GLY A 47 7.94 10.60 -5.59
C GLY A 47 9.20 10.51 -6.46
N PHE A 48 9.14 9.85 -7.61
CA PHE A 48 10.24 9.82 -8.60
C PHE A 48 9.94 10.74 -9.77
#